data_AF-A0A847GTF8-F1
#
_entry.id   AF-A0A847GTF8-F1
#
_cell.length_a   1.000
_cell.length_b   1.000
_cell.length_c   1.000
_cell.angle_alpha   90.00
_cell.angle_beta   90.00
_cell.angle_gamma   90.00
#
_symmetry.space_group_name_H-M   'P 1'
#
loop_
_entity.id
_entity.type
_entity.pdbx_description
1 polymer ?
#
loop_
_entity_poly.entity_id
_entity_poly.type
_entity_poly.pdbx_seq_one_letter_code
_entity_poly.pdbx_strand_id
1 'polypeptide(L)'
;MQREERAGSVRVPGQRDSRAGVTRETVGWASGRHQVRVNPVLPVRRVVTESRFGRKGLFVTIDLQSPVGDLVKQRPSRSRVFEKLQIDYCCGGKLPLAEACERQGLDAQTVLRELRESDAQYLGDETPLVDADAMSLAELADHIEQTHHAYLKGELPRLDALTQKVLEVHGDADRRLQDVRRAFVALHQELAAHLRKEEQILFPMIRQLESAARVPAFHCGSVANPIRQMEYEHDSAGQALAILSGSTDGYQPPEWACHTYRAMLDGLKQLEGDLHQHIHKENNVLFPKAIRRESALAGEACRCGAS
;
A
#
# COMPACT_ATOMS: atom_id res chain seq x y z
N MET A 1 52.12 -9.59 44.13
CA MET A 1 53.14 -8.64 44.63
C MET A 1 52.57 -7.25 44.38
N GLN A 2 52.16 -6.53 45.45
CA GLN A 2 51.97 -5.06 45.61
C GLN A 2 51.35 -4.26 44.42
N ARG A 3 50.32 -3.41 44.56
CA ARG A 3 50.06 -2.37 45.57
C ARG A 3 48.66 -1.77 45.34
N GLU A 4 48.06 -1.27 46.42
CA GLU A 4 46.92 -0.34 46.44
C GLU A 4 47.32 1.04 45.87
N GLU A 5 46.35 1.83 45.39
CA GLU A 5 46.23 3.25 45.77
C GLU A 5 44.88 3.90 45.40
N ARG A 6 44.43 4.80 46.30
CA ARG A 6 43.21 5.63 46.29
C ARG A 6 43.45 6.96 45.58
N ALA A 7 42.38 7.57 45.04
CA ALA A 7 42.02 9.01 45.12
C ALA A 7 40.86 9.27 44.13
N GLY A 8 39.94 10.23 44.26
CA GLY A 8 39.77 11.32 45.21
C GLY A 8 38.52 12.13 44.80
N SER A 9 37.78 12.61 45.80
CA SER A 9 36.68 13.57 45.68
C SER A 9 37.24 15.00 45.57
N VAL A 10 36.69 15.83 44.68
CA VAL A 10 36.93 17.28 44.67
C VAL A 10 35.62 18.04 44.42
N ARG A 11 35.36 19.03 45.28
CA ARG A 11 34.26 20.01 45.21
C ARG A 11 34.63 21.25 44.39
N VAL A 12 33.57 21.92 43.95
CA VAL A 12 33.42 23.18 43.19
C VAL A 12 33.95 24.43 43.92
N PRO A 13 34.36 25.49 43.17
CA PRO A 13 33.70 26.82 43.18
C PRO A 13 33.63 27.39 41.72
N GLY A 14 32.85 28.38 41.28
CA GLY A 14 31.96 29.39 41.85
C GLY A 14 31.90 30.58 40.85
N GLN A 15 30.69 30.95 40.41
CA GLN A 15 30.19 32.26 39.89
C GLN A 15 30.91 33.06 38.78
N ARG A 16 30.13 33.50 37.78
CA ARG A 16 29.90 34.94 37.47
C ARG A 16 28.67 35.18 36.59
N ASP A 17 27.95 36.25 36.95
CA ASP A 17 26.79 36.88 36.31
C ASP A 17 27.08 37.42 34.90
N SER A 18 26.06 37.40 34.04
CA SER A 18 25.82 38.49 33.08
C SER A 18 24.32 38.61 32.74
N ARG A 19 23.72 39.68 33.29
CA ARG A 19 22.43 40.24 32.85
C ARG A 19 22.62 40.89 31.48
N ALA A 20 21.74 40.59 30.54
CA ALA A 20 21.47 41.44 29.37
C ALA A 20 19.96 41.53 29.18
N GLY A 21 19.41 42.69 29.53
CA GLY A 21 18.02 43.04 29.23
C GLY A 21 17.87 43.38 27.75
N VAL A 22 16.78 42.91 27.14
CA VAL A 22 16.31 43.40 25.85
C VAL A 22 14.93 44.02 26.08
N THR A 23 14.90 45.32 25.91
CA THR A 23 13.72 46.19 25.88
C THR A 23 12.90 45.89 24.63
N ARG A 24 11.61 45.54 24.78
CA ARG A 24 10.64 45.62 23.69
C ARG A 24 9.94 46.98 23.76
N GLU A 25 10.33 47.87 22.86
CA GLU A 25 9.62 49.10 22.59
C GLU A 25 8.26 48.79 21.96
N THR A 26 7.22 49.31 22.60
CA THR A 26 5.88 49.46 22.05
C THR A 26 5.85 50.67 21.11
N VAL A 27 5.49 50.44 19.85
CA VAL A 27 5.15 51.52 18.92
C VAL A 27 3.78 51.21 18.33
N GLY A 28 2.76 51.91 18.84
CA GLY A 28 1.42 51.91 18.26
C GLY A 28 1.30 53.05 17.26
N TRP A 29 0.68 52.79 16.11
CA TRP A 29 0.17 53.84 15.21
C TRP A 29 -1.18 53.45 14.62
N ALA A 30 -2.16 54.27 15.00
CA ALA A 30 -3.22 54.88 14.20
C ALA A 30 -3.98 54.06 13.14
N SER A 31 -5.29 53.98 13.41
CA SER A 31 -6.39 53.70 12.50
C SER A 31 -6.37 54.54 11.21
N GLY A 32 -6.42 53.87 10.05
CA GLY A 32 -6.69 54.47 8.76
C GLY A 32 -7.63 53.57 7.94
N ARG A 33 -8.92 53.93 7.89
CA ARG A 33 -9.94 53.29 7.04
C ARG A 33 -9.55 53.47 5.57
N HIS A 34 -9.27 52.38 4.86
CA HIS A 34 -9.31 52.32 3.41
C HIS A 34 -10.38 51.29 2.99
N GLN A 35 -11.47 51.80 2.42
CA GLN A 35 -12.46 50.99 1.73
C GLN A 35 -11.81 50.37 0.49
N VAL A 36 -11.55 49.07 0.51
CA VAL A 36 -11.29 48.29 -0.69
C VAL A 36 -12.64 47.76 -1.18
N ARG A 37 -13.03 48.17 -2.39
CA ARG A 37 -14.23 47.71 -3.09
C ARG A 37 -14.18 46.19 -3.24
N VAL A 38 -15.16 45.50 -2.69
CA VAL A 38 -15.45 44.10 -2.99
C VAL A 38 -16.07 44.00 -4.39
N ASN A 39 -15.42 43.30 -5.31
CA ASN A 39 -16.03 42.90 -6.58
C ASN A 39 -16.91 41.66 -6.32
N PRO A 40 -18.15 41.60 -6.84
CA PRO A 40 -18.97 40.42 -6.68
C PRO A 40 -18.39 39.25 -7.47
N VAL A 41 -18.21 38.12 -6.79
CA VAL A 41 -17.85 36.83 -7.39
C VAL A 41 -19.01 36.39 -8.28
N LEU A 42 -18.79 36.36 -9.60
CA LEU A 42 -19.72 35.75 -10.55
C LEU A 42 -19.73 34.23 -10.34
N PRO A 43 -20.90 33.57 -10.42
CA PRO A 43 -20.97 32.13 -10.27
C PRO A 43 -20.27 31.45 -11.44
N VAL A 44 -19.31 30.57 -11.13
CA VAL A 44 -18.64 29.71 -12.11
C VAL A 44 -19.71 28.82 -12.74
N ARG A 45 -20.05 29.09 -14.00
CA ARG A 45 -20.94 28.24 -14.79
C ARG A 45 -20.26 26.89 -14.99
N ARG A 46 -20.94 25.84 -14.57
CA ARG A 46 -20.61 24.43 -14.83
C ARG A 46 -20.52 24.24 -16.34
N VAL A 47 -19.31 24.12 -16.89
CA VAL A 47 -19.11 23.73 -18.28
C VAL A 47 -19.28 22.22 -18.34
N VAL A 48 -20.46 21.79 -18.78
CA VAL A 48 -20.72 20.39 -19.14
C VAL A 48 -20.43 20.27 -20.64
N THR A 49 -19.30 19.67 -21.00
CA THR A 49 -19.05 19.24 -22.38
C THR A 49 -19.64 17.84 -22.55
N GLU A 50 -20.80 17.76 -23.22
CA GLU A 50 -21.38 16.48 -23.64
C GLU A 50 -20.60 15.93 -24.84
N SER A 51 -19.95 14.78 -24.66
CA SER A 51 -19.54 13.93 -25.77
C SER A 51 -20.41 12.67 -25.74
N ARG A 52 -21.19 12.47 -26.81
CA ARG A 52 -22.08 11.33 -26.97
C ARG A 52 -21.28 10.14 -27.50
N PHE A 53 -21.03 9.15 -26.65
CA PHE A 53 -20.69 7.80 -27.09
C PHE A 53 -21.64 6.78 -26.46
N GLY A 54 -22.24 5.97 -27.33
CA GLY A 54 -23.27 5.00 -26.98
C GLY A 54 -22.69 3.72 -26.39
N ARG A 55 -22.93 3.51 -25.09
CA ARG A 55 -23.29 2.28 -24.38
C ARG A 55 -23.45 2.72 -22.92
N LYS A 56 -24.32 2.06 -22.14
CA LYS A 56 -24.68 2.44 -20.77
C LYS A 56 -23.46 2.38 -19.81
N GLY A 57 -22.55 3.35 -19.90
CA GLY A 57 -21.49 3.57 -18.94
C GLY A 57 -22.04 4.47 -17.84
N LEU A 58 -22.20 3.94 -16.64
CA LEU A 58 -22.24 4.79 -15.46
C LEU A 58 -20.98 5.66 -15.51
N PHE A 59 -21.12 6.98 -15.58
CA PHE A 59 -20.01 7.89 -15.34
C PHE A 59 -19.61 7.74 -13.88
N VAL A 60 -18.68 6.83 -13.61
CA VAL A 60 -18.13 6.67 -12.27
C VAL A 60 -17.30 7.92 -11.98
N THR A 61 -17.80 8.76 -11.08
CA THR A 61 -17.13 10.00 -10.69
C THR A 61 -16.00 9.65 -9.75
N ILE A 62 -14.75 9.72 -10.22
CA ILE A 62 -13.56 9.64 -9.35
C ILE A 62 -13.59 10.89 -8.45
N ASP A 63 -13.68 10.67 -7.14
CA ASP A 63 -13.69 11.69 -6.10
C ASP A 63 -12.43 11.59 -5.22
N LEU A 64 -11.94 12.72 -4.74
CA LEU A 64 -10.79 12.81 -3.85
C LEU A 64 -11.02 12.14 -2.50
N GLN A 65 -12.28 11.98 -2.11
CA GLN A 65 -12.67 11.27 -0.88
C GLN A 65 -12.90 9.77 -1.09
N SER A 66 -12.82 9.29 -2.34
CA SER A 66 -12.92 7.86 -2.61
C SER A 66 -11.68 7.13 -2.09
N PRO A 67 -11.84 5.99 -1.40
CA PRO A 67 -10.72 5.15 -1.01
C PRO A 67 -9.93 4.66 -2.24
N VAL A 68 -8.61 4.71 -2.21
CA VAL A 68 -7.77 4.33 -3.35
C VAL A 68 -7.96 2.87 -3.78
N GLY A 69 -8.23 1.97 -2.82
CA GLY A 69 -8.58 0.58 -3.10
C GLY A 69 -9.93 0.46 -3.82
N ASP A 70 -10.93 1.27 -3.48
CA ASP A 70 -12.21 1.29 -4.19
C ASP A 70 -12.05 1.77 -5.64
N LEU A 71 -11.15 2.72 -5.87
CA LEU A 71 -10.86 3.20 -7.23
C LEU A 71 -10.29 2.09 -8.10
N VAL A 72 -9.38 1.25 -7.59
CA VAL A 72 -8.83 0.08 -8.32
C VAL A 72 -9.88 -1.01 -8.48
N LYS A 73 -10.72 -1.28 -7.48
CA LYS A 73 -11.82 -2.24 -7.62
C LYS A 73 -12.79 -1.87 -8.73
N GLN A 74 -13.17 -0.60 -8.82
CA GLN A 74 -14.05 -0.09 -9.87
C GLN A 74 -13.40 -0.17 -11.25
N ARG A 75 -12.07 -0.04 -11.31
CA ARG A 75 -11.32 -0.08 -12.56
C ARG A 75 -9.88 -0.54 -12.32
N PRO A 76 -9.60 -1.84 -12.51
CA PRO A 76 -8.30 -2.41 -12.17
C PRO A 76 -7.11 -1.71 -12.85
N SER A 77 -7.28 -1.19 -14.07
CA SER A 77 -6.20 -0.49 -14.79
C SER A 77 -5.68 0.77 -14.10
N ARG A 78 -6.42 1.33 -13.13
CA ARG A 78 -5.94 2.46 -12.31
C ARG A 78 -4.77 2.07 -11.40
N SER A 79 -4.56 0.78 -11.11
CA SER A 79 -3.42 0.33 -10.31
C SER A 79 -2.09 0.82 -10.89
N ARG A 80 -1.95 0.81 -12.22
CA ARG A 80 -0.74 1.26 -12.92
C ARG A 80 -0.38 2.72 -12.65
N VAL A 81 -1.40 3.59 -12.50
CA VAL A 81 -1.19 5.00 -12.15
C VAL A 81 -0.67 5.10 -10.72
N PHE A 82 -1.26 4.34 -9.79
CA PHE A 82 -0.82 4.30 -8.40
C PHE A 82 0.58 3.70 -8.25
N GLU A 83 0.89 2.61 -8.94
CA GLU A 83 2.23 1.99 -8.97
C GLU A 83 3.28 2.99 -9.48
N LYS A 84 3.00 3.70 -10.58
CA LYS A 84 3.89 4.75 -11.10
C LYS A 84 4.14 5.88 -10.09
N LEU A 85 3.12 6.24 -9.32
CA LEU A 85 3.17 7.31 -8.33
C LEU A 85 3.54 6.82 -6.92
N GLN A 86 3.83 5.52 -6.77
CA GLN A 86 4.11 4.85 -5.49
C GLN A 86 2.99 5.06 -4.44
N ILE A 87 1.74 5.18 -4.88
CA ILE A 87 0.58 5.27 -3.99
C ILE A 87 0.15 3.85 -3.58
N ASP A 88 0.13 3.59 -2.27
CA ASP A 88 -0.30 2.31 -1.70
C ASP A 88 -1.83 2.15 -1.78
N TYR A 89 -2.29 1.43 -2.79
CA TYR A 89 -3.70 1.09 -3.01
C TYR A 89 -4.08 -0.31 -2.49
N CYS A 90 -3.11 -1.09 -2.00
CA CYS A 90 -3.32 -2.47 -1.57
C CYS A 90 -3.50 -2.57 -0.05
N CYS A 91 -2.50 -2.16 0.75
CA CYS A 91 -2.57 -2.14 2.22
C CYS A 91 -3.28 -0.87 2.70
N GLY A 92 -2.86 0.28 2.17
CA GLY A 92 -3.48 1.60 2.35
C GLY A 92 -4.80 1.81 1.62
N GLY A 93 -5.40 0.76 1.05
CA GLY A 93 -6.59 0.81 0.18
C GLY A 93 -7.79 1.57 0.75
N LYS A 94 -7.90 1.66 2.08
CA LYS A 94 -8.98 2.34 2.81
C LYS A 94 -8.78 3.87 2.90
N LEU A 95 -7.60 4.39 2.56
CA LEU A 95 -7.30 5.82 2.62
C LEU A 95 -7.96 6.58 1.46
N PRO A 96 -8.54 7.77 1.71
CA PRO A 96 -8.98 8.66 0.65
C PRO A 96 -7.84 9.04 -0.30
N LEU A 97 -8.14 9.19 -1.59
CA LEU A 97 -7.16 9.63 -2.60
C LEU A 97 -6.41 10.91 -2.18
N ALA A 98 -7.10 11.90 -1.62
CA ALA A 98 -6.47 13.12 -1.15
C ALA A 98 -5.38 12.86 -0.09
N GLU A 99 -5.68 12.02 0.89
CA GLU A 99 -4.76 11.70 1.98
C GLU A 99 -3.59 10.83 1.48
N ALA A 100 -3.87 9.86 0.60
CA ALA A 100 -2.85 9.04 -0.02
C ALA A 100 -1.85 9.88 -0.85
N CYS A 101 -2.34 10.89 -1.58
CA CYS A 101 -1.49 11.84 -2.29
C CYS A 101 -0.67 12.72 -1.33
N GLU A 102 -1.29 13.23 -0.25
CA GLU A 102 -0.60 14.06 0.75
C GLU A 102 0.58 13.32 1.38
N ARG A 103 0.40 12.04 1.74
CA ARG A 103 1.45 11.19 2.30
C ARG A 103 2.65 11.01 1.36
N GLN A 104 2.42 11.08 0.05
CA GLN A 104 3.47 11.01 -0.97
C GLN A 104 3.96 12.39 -1.45
N GLY A 105 3.48 13.49 -0.86
CA GLY A 105 3.82 14.84 -1.30
C GLY A 105 3.33 15.18 -2.71
N LEU A 106 2.27 14.53 -3.18
CA LEU A 106 1.69 14.70 -4.51
C LEU A 106 0.49 15.65 -4.48
N ASP A 107 0.29 16.42 -5.56
CA ASP A 107 -0.93 17.21 -5.74
C ASP A 107 -2.11 16.32 -6.13
N ALA A 108 -3.07 16.16 -5.21
CA ALA A 108 -4.21 15.28 -5.38
C ALA A 108 -5.06 15.61 -6.63
N GLN A 109 -5.15 16.89 -7.01
CA GLN A 109 -5.87 17.30 -8.22
C GLN A 109 -5.16 16.85 -9.50
N THR A 110 -3.82 16.83 -9.50
CA THR A 110 -3.01 16.32 -10.61
C THR A 110 -3.17 14.82 -10.76
N VAL A 111 -3.08 14.06 -9.65
CA VAL A 111 -3.30 12.61 -9.67
C VAL A 111 -4.72 12.27 -10.15
N LEU A 112 -5.73 13.02 -9.70
CA LEU A 112 -7.10 12.87 -10.18
C LEU A 112 -7.24 13.07 -11.70
N ARG A 113 -6.47 13.99 -12.30
CA ARG A 113 -6.43 14.18 -13.76
C ARG A 113 -5.74 13.00 -14.45
N GLU A 114 -4.59 12.54 -13.95
CA GLU A 114 -3.89 11.38 -14.52
C GLU A 114 -4.78 10.12 -14.53
N LEU A 115 -5.55 9.88 -13.45
CA LEU A 115 -6.52 8.79 -13.40
C LEU A 115 -7.60 8.93 -14.47
N ARG A 116 -8.17 10.13 -14.64
CA ARG A 116 -9.21 10.38 -15.65
C ARG A 116 -8.69 10.25 -17.07
N GLU A 117 -7.46 10.68 -17.32
CA GLU A 117 -6.80 10.54 -18.62
C GLU A 117 -6.50 9.07 -18.93
N SER A 118 -5.98 8.32 -17.96
CA SER A 118 -5.79 6.86 -18.09
C SER A 118 -7.12 6.15 -18.36
N ASP A 119 -8.18 6.53 -17.65
CA ASP A 119 -9.53 6.02 -17.85
C ASP A 119 -10.07 6.27 -19.28
N ALA A 120 -9.75 7.43 -19.87
CA ALA A 120 -10.18 7.81 -21.21
C ALA A 120 -9.33 7.16 -22.32
N GLN A 121 -8.05 6.90 -22.06
CA GLN A 121 -7.11 6.29 -23.01
C GLN A 121 -7.22 4.77 -23.06
N TYR A 122 -7.89 4.15 -22.11
CA TYR A 122 -8.10 2.71 -22.12
C TYR A 122 -9.07 2.32 -23.24
N LEU A 123 -8.50 1.84 -24.35
CA LEU A 123 -9.24 1.48 -25.57
C LEU A 123 -9.83 0.06 -25.54
N GLY A 124 -9.76 -0.66 -24.41
CA GLY A 124 -10.34 -2.01 -24.27
C GLY A 124 -9.53 -3.15 -24.91
N ASP A 125 -8.44 -2.85 -25.63
CA ASP A 125 -7.56 -3.82 -26.31
C ASP A 125 -6.36 -4.31 -25.47
N GLU A 126 -6.13 -3.74 -24.30
CA GLU A 126 -5.20 -4.33 -23.33
C GLU A 126 -5.85 -5.54 -22.68
N THR A 127 -5.07 -6.60 -22.39
CA THR A 127 -5.53 -7.75 -21.62
C THR A 127 -6.26 -7.24 -20.38
N PRO A 128 -7.57 -7.46 -20.26
CA PRO A 128 -8.33 -6.92 -19.15
C PRO A 128 -7.74 -7.47 -17.86
N LEU A 129 -7.30 -6.58 -16.98
CA LEU A 129 -7.03 -6.96 -15.60
C LEU A 129 -8.30 -7.60 -15.03
N VAL A 130 -8.13 -8.74 -14.36
CA VAL A 130 -9.23 -9.57 -13.86
C VAL A 130 -10.11 -8.76 -12.91
N ASP A 131 -11.42 -8.77 -13.17
CA ASP A 131 -12.42 -8.17 -12.27
C ASP A 131 -12.68 -9.10 -11.08
N ALA A 132 -11.87 -8.93 -10.03
CA ALA A 132 -11.97 -9.69 -8.79
C ALA A 132 -13.31 -9.43 -8.05
N ASP A 133 -13.95 -8.27 -8.25
CA ASP A 133 -15.20 -7.97 -7.56
C ASP A 133 -16.39 -8.74 -8.17
N ALA A 134 -16.28 -9.16 -9.44
CA ALA A 134 -17.26 -10.04 -10.09
C ALA A 134 -17.13 -11.52 -9.67
N MET A 135 -15.99 -11.95 -9.13
CA MET A 135 -15.76 -13.35 -8.73
C MET A 135 -16.46 -13.73 -7.43
N SER A 136 -16.84 -15.01 -7.32
CA SER A 136 -17.24 -15.64 -6.06
C SER A 136 -16.07 -15.69 -5.06
N LEU A 137 -16.34 -16.07 -3.81
CA LEU A 137 -15.28 -16.23 -2.80
C LEU A 137 -14.33 -17.37 -3.17
N ALA A 138 -14.86 -18.53 -3.57
CA ALA A 138 -14.03 -19.66 -3.99
C ALA A 138 -13.27 -19.36 -5.28
N GLU A 139 -13.93 -18.76 -6.28
CA GLU A 139 -13.29 -18.39 -7.54
C GLU A 139 -12.13 -17.42 -7.33
N LEU A 140 -12.30 -16.42 -6.47
CA LEU A 140 -11.25 -15.45 -6.18
C LEU A 140 -10.08 -16.06 -5.39
N ALA A 141 -10.36 -16.92 -4.41
CA ALA A 141 -9.32 -17.65 -3.70
C ALA A 141 -8.51 -18.56 -4.64
N ASP A 142 -9.20 -19.32 -5.51
CA ASP A 142 -8.57 -20.18 -6.51
C ASP A 142 -7.76 -19.36 -7.51
N HIS A 143 -8.27 -18.22 -7.96
CA HIS A 143 -7.56 -17.28 -8.83
C HIS A 143 -6.26 -16.81 -8.17
N ILE A 144 -6.30 -16.38 -6.90
CA ILE A 144 -5.13 -15.90 -6.17
C ILE A 144 -4.07 -17.00 -6.03
N GLU A 145 -4.47 -18.21 -5.66
CA GLU A 145 -3.54 -19.35 -5.55
C GLU A 145 -2.88 -19.69 -6.90
N GLN A 146 -3.68 -19.75 -7.97
CA GLN A 146 -3.21 -20.18 -9.30
C GLN A 146 -2.39 -19.12 -10.04
N THR A 147 -2.60 -17.85 -9.72
CA THR A 147 -1.88 -16.74 -10.37
C THR A 147 -0.73 -16.24 -9.53
N HIS A 148 -1.02 -15.71 -8.34
CA HIS A 148 -0.05 -15.03 -7.50
C HIS A 148 0.78 -16.03 -6.68
N HIS A 149 0.15 -16.98 -5.97
CA HIS A 149 0.93 -17.91 -5.14
C HIS A 149 1.81 -18.83 -5.99
N ALA A 150 1.29 -19.30 -7.12
CA ALA A 150 2.05 -20.09 -8.09
C ALA A 150 3.26 -19.31 -8.63
N TYR A 151 3.08 -18.04 -8.99
CA TYR A 151 4.18 -17.15 -9.41
C TYR A 151 5.21 -16.98 -8.30
N LEU A 152 4.79 -16.59 -7.09
CA LEU A 152 5.67 -16.35 -5.95
C LEU A 152 6.52 -17.58 -5.59
N LYS A 153 5.91 -18.78 -5.61
CA LYS A 153 6.62 -20.05 -5.35
C LYS A 153 7.74 -20.33 -6.36
N GLY A 154 7.58 -19.87 -7.61
CA GLY A 154 8.61 -19.99 -8.64
C GLY A 154 9.64 -18.87 -8.60
N GLU A 155 9.20 -17.63 -8.41
CA GLU A 155 10.04 -16.44 -8.55
C GLU A 155 10.90 -16.16 -7.32
N LEU A 156 10.38 -16.38 -6.10
CA LEU A 156 11.13 -16.07 -4.87
C LEU A 156 12.47 -16.85 -4.77
N PRO A 157 12.56 -18.16 -5.05
CA PRO A 157 13.85 -18.86 -5.05
C PRO A 157 14.82 -18.34 -6.13
N ARG A 158 14.30 -17.95 -7.30
CA ARG A 158 15.12 -17.37 -8.38
C ARG A 158 15.69 -16.02 -7.97
N LEU A 159 14.86 -15.14 -7.41
CA LEU A 159 15.29 -13.83 -6.92
C LEU A 159 16.22 -13.94 -5.70
N ASP A 160 16.06 -14.97 -4.86
CA ASP A 160 17.01 -15.24 -3.78
C ASP A 160 18.43 -15.46 -4.31
N ALA A 161 18.56 -16.33 -5.33
CA ALA A 161 19.83 -16.58 -5.99
C ALA A 161 20.40 -15.32 -6.67
N LEU A 162 19.55 -14.54 -7.34
CA LEU A 162 19.99 -13.31 -8.03
C LEU A 162 20.45 -12.23 -7.05
N THR A 163 19.68 -11.96 -5.99
CA THR A 163 20.04 -10.95 -4.98
C THR A 163 21.32 -11.32 -4.25
N GLN A 164 21.50 -12.60 -3.92
CA GLN A 164 22.76 -13.10 -3.35
C GLN A 164 23.93 -12.89 -4.33
N LYS A 165 23.76 -13.30 -5.60
CA LYS A 165 24.84 -13.23 -6.59
C LYS A 165 25.27 -11.80 -6.89
N VAL A 166 24.31 -10.89 -7.00
CA VAL A 166 24.59 -9.47 -7.25
C VAL A 166 25.31 -8.86 -6.06
N LEU A 167 24.89 -9.15 -4.83
CA LEU A 167 25.59 -8.71 -3.63
C LEU A 167 27.03 -9.23 -3.58
N GLU A 168 27.28 -10.50 -3.89
CA GLU A 168 28.62 -11.08 -3.88
C GLU A 168 29.58 -10.40 -4.85
N VAL A 169 29.10 -10.02 -6.03
CA VAL A 169 29.94 -9.44 -7.10
C VAL A 169 30.07 -7.92 -6.98
N HIS A 170 29.02 -7.25 -6.52
CA HIS A 170 28.92 -5.78 -6.57
C HIS A 170 28.76 -5.11 -5.20
N GLY A 171 28.68 -5.87 -4.10
CA GLY A 171 28.41 -5.32 -2.76
C GLY A 171 29.47 -4.36 -2.21
N ASP A 172 30.72 -4.50 -2.64
CA ASP A 172 31.79 -3.56 -2.30
C ASP A 172 31.64 -2.22 -3.05
N ALA A 173 31.05 -2.26 -4.26
CA ALA A 173 30.85 -1.09 -5.11
C ALA A 173 29.54 -0.34 -4.79
N ASP A 174 28.48 -1.04 -4.40
CA ASP A 174 27.22 -0.45 -3.95
C ASP A 174 26.77 -1.08 -2.62
N ARG A 175 26.96 -0.33 -1.53
CA ARG A 175 26.59 -0.76 -0.18
C ARG A 175 25.08 -0.95 -0.01
N ARG A 176 24.24 -0.31 -0.83
CA ARG A 176 22.77 -0.46 -0.78
C ARG A 176 22.33 -1.89 -1.10
N LEU A 177 23.16 -2.67 -1.80
CA LEU A 177 22.88 -4.08 -2.08
C LEU A 177 22.78 -4.93 -0.80
N GLN A 178 23.40 -4.49 0.31
CA GLN A 178 23.19 -5.13 1.61
C GLN A 178 21.77 -4.93 2.11
N ASP A 179 21.20 -3.73 1.92
CA ASP A 179 19.82 -3.42 2.28
C ASP A 179 18.86 -4.22 1.41
N VAL A 180 19.12 -4.28 0.09
CA VAL A 180 18.36 -5.12 -0.85
C VAL A 180 18.34 -6.58 -0.41
N ARG A 181 19.51 -7.16 -0.10
CA ARG A 181 19.60 -8.56 0.33
C ARG A 181 18.85 -8.81 1.63
N ARG A 182 19.02 -7.93 2.63
CA ARG A 182 18.33 -8.09 3.93
C ARG A 182 16.81 -7.98 3.78
N ALA A 183 16.33 -6.98 3.06
CA ALA A 183 14.90 -6.79 2.82
C ALA A 183 14.30 -7.98 2.04
N PHE A 184 14.97 -8.44 0.99
CA PHE A 184 14.51 -9.58 0.19
C PHE A 184 14.44 -10.87 1.01
N VAL A 185 15.46 -11.19 1.80
CA VAL A 185 15.47 -12.42 2.62
C VAL A 185 14.35 -12.40 3.66
N ALA A 186 14.11 -11.25 4.30
CA ALA A 186 13.01 -11.09 5.24
C ALA A 186 11.66 -11.31 4.54
N LEU A 187 11.43 -10.64 3.41
CA LEU A 187 10.21 -10.78 2.61
C LEU A 187 9.97 -12.24 2.18
N HIS A 188 11.00 -12.92 1.67
CA HIS A 188 10.90 -14.30 1.22
C HIS A 188 10.51 -15.26 2.36
N GLN A 189 11.11 -15.11 3.54
CA GLN A 189 10.81 -15.94 4.70
C GLN A 189 9.38 -15.73 5.21
N GLU A 190 8.93 -14.48 5.28
CA GLU A 190 7.57 -14.13 5.70
C GLU A 190 6.54 -14.66 4.70
N LEU A 191 6.72 -14.40 3.39
CA LEU A 191 5.81 -14.88 2.35
C LEU A 191 5.69 -16.40 2.34
N ALA A 192 6.78 -17.14 2.50
CA ALA A 192 6.72 -18.62 2.50
C ALA A 192 5.83 -19.17 3.63
N ALA A 193 5.82 -18.53 4.81
CA ALA A 193 4.94 -18.91 5.90
C ALA A 193 3.51 -18.36 5.72
N HIS A 194 3.39 -17.14 5.19
CA HIS A 194 2.15 -16.45 4.88
C HIS A 194 1.27 -17.28 3.93
N LEU A 195 1.79 -17.62 2.74
CA LEU A 195 1.05 -18.37 1.72
C LEU A 195 0.53 -19.72 2.24
N ARG A 196 1.30 -20.40 3.12
CA ARG A 196 0.83 -21.65 3.74
C ARG A 196 -0.36 -21.46 4.66
N LYS A 197 -0.40 -20.37 5.45
CA LYS A 197 -1.55 -20.07 6.32
C LYS A 197 -2.79 -19.79 5.48
N GLU A 198 -2.62 -19.11 4.36
CA GLU A 198 -3.72 -18.85 3.44
C GLU A 198 -4.25 -20.14 2.81
N GLU A 199 -3.38 -20.87 2.11
CA GLU A 199 -3.75 -22.08 1.36
C GLU A 199 -4.28 -23.21 2.25
N GLN A 200 -3.74 -23.37 3.45
CA GLN A 200 -4.08 -24.51 4.31
C GLN A 200 -5.18 -24.19 5.32
N ILE A 201 -5.39 -22.91 5.65
CA ILE A 201 -6.30 -22.50 6.72
C ILE A 201 -7.33 -21.49 6.21
N LEU A 202 -6.88 -20.28 5.84
CA LEU A 202 -7.81 -19.18 5.58
C LEU A 202 -8.67 -19.40 4.33
N PHE A 203 -8.09 -19.76 3.19
CA PHE A 203 -8.84 -19.97 1.96
C PHE A 203 -9.81 -21.17 2.05
N PRO A 204 -9.43 -22.32 2.64
CA PRO A 204 -10.39 -23.38 2.96
C PRO A 204 -11.56 -22.89 3.83
N MET A 205 -11.30 -22.07 4.86
CA MET A 205 -12.37 -21.48 5.69
C MET A 205 -13.29 -20.56 4.86
N ILE A 206 -12.73 -19.75 3.96
CA ILE A 206 -13.49 -18.86 3.08
C ILE A 206 -14.39 -19.64 2.12
N ARG A 207 -13.87 -20.72 1.50
CA ARG A 207 -14.67 -21.63 0.65
C ARG A 207 -15.79 -22.31 1.45
N GLN A 208 -15.51 -22.68 2.70
CA GLN A 208 -16.52 -23.22 3.60
C GLN A 208 -17.63 -22.20 3.92
N LEU A 209 -17.28 -20.93 4.13
CA LEU A 209 -18.26 -19.85 4.37
C LEU A 209 -19.18 -19.62 3.18
N GLU A 210 -18.66 -19.71 1.96
CA GLU A 210 -19.47 -19.49 0.75
C GLU A 210 -20.61 -20.51 0.66
N SER A 211 -20.28 -21.80 0.79
CA SER A 211 -21.22 -22.92 0.65
C SER A 211 -22.09 -23.17 1.90
N ALA A 212 -21.80 -22.54 3.04
CA ALA A 212 -22.51 -22.82 4.29
C ALA A 212 -23.90 -22.17 4.35
N ALA A 213 -24.85 -22.87 5.00
CA ALA A 213 -26.18 -22.33 5.34
C ALA A 213 -26.23 -21.69 6.74
N ARG A 214 -25.20 -21.90 7.55
CA ARG A 214 -25.03 -21.32 8.90
C ARG A 214 -23.54 -21.07 9.14
N VAL A 215 -23.20 -20.19 10.08
CA VAL A 215 -21.80 -19.92 10.43
C VAL A 215 -21.11 -21.23 10.84
N PRO A 216 -20.04 -21.67 10.13
CA PRO A 216 -19.27 -22.84 10.53
C PRO A 216 -18.54 -22.61 11.85
N ALA A 217 -18.31 -23.68 12.61
CA ALA A 217 -17.44 -23.61 13.78
C ALA A 217 -15.98 -23.58 13.34
N PHE A 218 -15.31 -22.45 13.54
CA PHE A 218 -13.87 -22.31 13.27
C PHE A 218 -13.07 -22.43 14.57
N HIS A 219 -11.90 -23.07 14.49
CA HIS A 219 -10.96 -23.21 15.60
C HIS A 219 -10.47 -21.84 16.13
N CYS A 220 -10.51 -20.82 15.28
CA CYS A 220 -10.15 -19.43 15.61
C CYS A 220 -11.37 -18.55 15.90
N GLY A 221 -12.58 -19.12 16.05
CA GLY A 221 -13.82 -18.38 16.30
C GLY A 221 -14.42 -17.79 15.02
N SER A 222 -13.85 -16.71 14.50
CA SER A 222 -14.33 -15.98 13.31
C SER A 222 -13.24 -15.90 12.24
N VAL A 223 -13.65 -15.88 10.96
CA VAL A 223 -12.74 -15.66 9.82
C VAL A 223 -12.00 -14.32 9.91
N ALA A 224 -12.56 -13.33 10.62
CA ALA A 224 -11.92 -12.03 10.82
C ALA A 224 -10.61 -12.13 11.62
N ASN A 225 -10.43 -13.16 12.45
CA ASN A 225 -9.22 -13.32 13.25
C ASN A 225 -7.98 -13.66 12.41
N PRO A 226 -7.96 -14.71 11.57
CA PRO A 226 -6.85 -14.95 10.65
C PRO A 226 -6.68 -13.82 9.62
N ILE A 227 -7.77 -13.19 9.14
CA ILE A 227 -7.69 -12.04 8.22
C ILE A 227 -6.85 -10.90 8.82
N ARG A 228 -7.07 -10.52 10.08
CA ARG A 228 -6.28 -9.44 10.72
C ARG A 228 -4.78 -9.78 10.79
N GLN A 229 -4.45 -11.06 10.96
CA GLN A 229 -3.06 -11.51 10.93
C GLN A 229 -2.47 -11.41 9.52
N MET A 230 -3.23 -11.74 8.47
CA MET A 230 -2.78 -11.59 7.08
C MET A 230 -2.60 -10.11 6.72
N GLU A 231 -3.55 -9.23 7.07
CA GLU A 231 -3.42 -7.78 6.85
C GLU A 231 -2.16 -7.20 7.54
N TYR A 232 -1.83 -7.63 8.76
CA TYR A 232 -0.59 -7.22 9.43
C TYR A 232 0.68 -7.68 8.69
N GLU A 233 0.66 -8.89 8.13
CA GLU A 233 1.78 -9.42 7.36
C GLU A 233 1.91 -8.74 5.99
N HIS A 234 0.79 -8.31 5.40
CA HIS A 234 0.78 -7.48 4.19
C HIS A 234 1.45 -6.13 4.43
N ASP A 235 1.21 -5.49 5.59
CA ASP A 235 1.91 -4.26 5.95
C ASP A 235 3.43 -4.46 6.08
N SER A 236 3.87 -5.60 6.62
CA SER A 236 5.30 -5.98 6.70
C SER A 236 5.89 -6.18 5.30
N ALA A 237 5.18 -6.90 4.42
CA ALA A 237 5.59 -7.10 3.04
C ALA A 237 5.72 -5.77 2.28
N GLY A 238 4.75 -4.86 2.45
CA GLY A 238 4.78 -3.51 1.85
C GLY A 238 5.99 -2.70 2.31
N GLN A 239 6.38 -2.79 3.59
CA GLN A 239 7.59 -2.12 4.11
C GLN A 239 8.87 -2.69 3.47
N ALA A 240 8.95 -4.01 3.30
CA ALA A 240 10.09 -4.64 2.65
C ALA A 240 10.20 -4.22 1.17
N LEU A 241 9.08 -4.15 0.45
CA LEU A 241 9.02 -3.65 -0.93
C LEU A 241 9.46 -2.19 -1.03
N ALA A 242 9.02 -1.32 -0.10
CA ALA A 242 9.46 0.07 -0.06
C ALA A 242 10.98 0.20 0.13
N ILE A 243 11.60 -0.66 0.95
CA ILE A 243 13.06 -0.71 1.08
C ILE A 243 13.71 -1.17 -0.22
N LEU A 244 13.18 -2.23 -0.86
CA LEU A 244 13.72 -2.74 -2.12
C LEU A 244 13.68 -1.68 -3.23
N SER A 245 12.53 -1.02 -3.42
CA SER A 245 12.36 0.07 -4.39
C SER A 245 13.29 1.24 -4.07
N GLY A 246 13.34 1.70 -2.81
CA GLY A 246 14.19 2.82 -2.38
C GLY A 246 15.69 2.54 -2.52
N SER A 247 16.14 1.34 -2.16
CA SER A 247 17.55 0.93 -2.29
C SER A 247 18.00 0.68 -3.72
N THR A 248 17.08 0.66 -4.70
CA THR A 248 17.35 0.41 -6.12
C THR A 248 16.92 1.55 -7.04
N ASP A 249 16.66 2.74 -6.49
CA ASP A 249 16.21 3.92 -7.24
C ASP A 249 14.95 3.64 -8.08
N GLY A 250 14.00 2.89 -7.52
CA GLY A 250 12.80 2.45 -8.24
C GLY A 250 13.11 1.39 -9.31
N TYR A 251 14.03 0.47 -8.98
CA TYR A 251 14.51 -0.60 -9.86
C TYR A 251 15.19 -0.11 -11.14
N GLN A 252 15.85 1.06 -11.09
CA GLN A 252 16.55 1.62 -12.25
C GLN A 252 17.98 1.08 -12.31
N PRO A 253 18.38 0.42 -13.42
CA PRO A 253 19.73 -0.12 -13.52
C PRO A 253 20.75 1.01 -13.74
N PRO A 254 21.87 1.04 -13.00
CA PRO A 254 22.97 1.94 -13.33
C PRO A 254 23.58 1.57 -14.69
N GLU A 255 24.28 2.51 -15.34
CA GLU A 255 24.85 2.30 -16.68
C GLU A 255 25.77 1.06 -16.75
N TRP A 256 26.55 0.83 -15.69
CA TRP A 256 27.48 -0.29 -15.58
C TRP A 256 26.83 -1.63 -15.20
N ALA A 257 25.51 -1.66 -14.94
CA ALA A 257 24.81 -2.87 -14.49
C ALA A 257 24.99 -4.02 -15.48
N CYS A 258 25.56 -5.12 -14.99
CA CYS A 258 25.68 -6.36 -15.76
C CYS A 258 24.31 -7.01 -15.99
N HIS A 259 24.24 -7.99 -16.89
CA HIS A 259 22.98 -8.69 -17.22
C HIS A 259 22.29 -9.29 -15.99
N THR A 260 23.04 -9.88 -15.06
CA THR A 260 22.48 -10.46 -13.82
C THR A 260 21.89 -9.38 -12.91
N TYR A 261 22.53 -8.21 -12.81
CA TYR A 261 22.01 -7.08 -12.04
C TYR A 261 20.69 -6.58 -12.64
N ARG A 262 20.65 -6.40 -13.97
CA ARG A 262 19.42 -5.99 -14.68
C ARG A 262 18.29 -6.99 -14.48
N ALA A 263 18.59 -8.28 -14.63
CA ALA A 263 17.62 -9.35 -14.39
C ALA A 263 17.09 -9.39 -12.94
N MET A 264 17.93 -9.07 -11.95
CA MET A 264 17.52 -8.93 -10.55
C MET A 264 16.54 -7.75 -10.39
N LEU A 265 16.88 -6.58 -10.91
CA LEU A 265 16.01 -5.40 -10.82
C LEU A 265 14.68 -5.61 -11.52
N ASP A 266 14.70 -6.16 -12.74
CA ASP A 266 13.48 -6.44 -13.51
C ASP A 266 12.59 -7.44 -12.76
N GLY A 267 13.18 -8.49 -12.17
CA GLY A 267 12.44 -9.47 -11.39
C GLY A 267 11.88 -8.89 -10.08
N LEU A 268 12.64 -8.06 -9.36
CA LEU A 268 12.15 -7.37 -8.15
C LEU A 268 10.98 -6.42 -8.49
N LYS A 269 11.07 -5.71 -9.61
CA LYS A 269 9.98 -4.85 -10.09
C LYS A 269 8.72 -5.64 -10.44
N GLN A 270 8.87 -6.80 -11.08
CA GLN A 270 7.76 -7.70 -11.37
C GLN A 270 7.15 -8.28 -10.09
N LEU A 271 7.98 -8.68 -9.13
CA LEU A 271 7.57 -9.17 -7.82
C LEU A 271 6.73 -8.12 -7.07
N GLU A 272 7.19 -6.87 -7.03
CA GLU A 272 6.47 -5.77 -6.39
C GLU A 272 5.10 -5.54 -7.05
N GLY A 273 5.05 -5.48 -8.38
CA GLY A 273 3.80 -5.30 -9.11
C GLY A 273 2.80 -6.44 -8.91
N ASP A 274 3.28 -7.69 -8.87
CA ASP A 274 2.44 -8.86 -8.59
C ASP A 274 1.90 -8.83 -7.15
N LEU A 275 2.76 -8.57 -6.16
CA LEU A 275 2.36 -8.49 -4.75
C LEU A 275 1.35 -7.38 -4.49
N HIS A 276 1.51 -6.20 -5.10
CA HIS A 276 0.51 -5.14 -4.95
C HIS A 276 -0.87 -5.57 -5.47
N GLN A 277 -0.93 -6.26 -6.60
CA GLN A 277 -2.20 -6.77 -7.15
C GLN A 277 -2.77 -7.93 -6.32
N HIS A 278 -1.91 -8.85 -5.87
CA HIS A 278 -2.26 -9.96 -4.98
C HIS A 278 -2.90 -9.43 -3.70
N ILE A 279 -2.15 -8.62 -2.93
CA ILE A 279 -2.60 -8.07 -1.65
C ILE A 279 -3.85 -7.19 -1.84
N HIS A 280 -3.96 -6.47 -2.96
CA HIS A 280 -5.16 -5.70 -3.25
C HIS A 280 -6.41 -6.59 -3.37
N LYS A 281 -6.32 -7.70 -4.11
CA LYS A 281 -7.43 -8.66 -4.28
C LYS A 281 -7.84 -9.25 -2.93
N GLU A 282 -6.91 -9.44 -2.02
CA GLU A 282 -7.19 -9.94 -0.68
C GLU A 282 -7.82 -8.88 0.23
N ASN A 283 -7.06 -7.82 0.52
CA ASN A 283 -7.42 -6.79 1.48
C ASN A 283 -8.69 -6.03 1.09
N ASN A 284 -8.87 -5.78 -0.20
CA ASN A 284 -9.94 -4.89 -0.67
C ASN A 284 -11.15 -5.65 -1.22
N VAL A 285 -11.00 -6.92 -1.60
CA VAL A 285 -12.08 -7.73 -2.22
C VAL A 285 -12.39 -9.00 -1.42
N LEU A 286 -11.48 -9.97 -1.36
CA LEU A 286 -11.72 -11.29 -0.79
C LEU A 286 -12.06 -11.22 0.70
N PHE A 287 -11.21 -10.56 1.50
CA PHE A 287 -11.38 -10.50 2.95
C PHE A 287 -12.65 -9.74 3.36
N PRO A 288 -12.96 -8.55 2.79
CA PRO A 288 -14.23 -7.89 3.07
C PRO A 288 -15.44 -8.72 2.64
N LYS A 289 -15.39 -9.42 1.50
CA LYS A 289 -16.47 -10.32 1.07
C LYS A 289 -16.68 -11.46 2.06
N ALA A 290 -15.60 -12.09 2.55
CA ALA A 290 -15.67 -13.20 3.50
C ALA A 290 -16.29 -12.76 4.84
N ILE A 291 -15.87 -11.61 5.39
CA ILE A 291 -16.42 -11.06 6.62
C ILE A 291 -17.92 -10.73 6.47
N ARG A 292 -18.32 -10.14 5.33
CA ARG A 292 -19.74 -9.88 5.03
C ARG A 292 -20.55 -11.17 4.96
N ARG A 293 -19.99 -12.23 4.35
CA ARG A 293 -20.66 -13.53 4.25
C ARG A 293 -20.87 -14.17 5.63
N GLU A 294 -19.85 -14.19 6.47
CA GLU A 294 -19.96 -14.68 7.85
C GLU A 294 -21.03 -13.90 8.64
N SER A 295 -21.03 -12.56 8.52
CA SER A 295 -22.00 -11.69 9.19
C SER A 295 -23.44 -11.93 8.72
N ALA A 296 -23.65 -12.16 7.41
CA ALA A 296 -24.96 -12.49 6.86
C ALA A 296 -25.51 -13.80 7.42
N LEU A 297 -24.68 -14.85 7.48
CA LEU A 297 -25.05 -16.14 8.06
C LEU A 297 -25.40 -16.03 9.56
N ALA A 298 -24.67 -15.19 10.32
CA ALA A 298 -24.96 -14.94 11.72
C ALA A 298 -26.30 -14.21 11.91
N GLY A 299 -26.58 -13.22 11.04
CA GLY A 299 -27.83 -12.46 11.04
C GLY A 299 -29.05 -13.31 10.67
N GLU A 300 -28.91 -14.24 9.73
CA GLU A 300 -29.95 -15.20 9.34
C GLU A 300 -30.28 -16.18 10.48
N ALA A 301 -29.27 -16.70 11.17
CA ALA A 301 -29.46 -17.59 12.32
C ALA A 301 -30.23 -16.92 13.48
N CYS A 302 -29.96 -15.63 13.73
CA CYS A 302 -30.66 -14.86 14.76
C CYS A 302 -32.16 -14.67 14.45
N ARG A 303 -32.53 -14.53 13.17
CA ARG A 303 -33.93 -14.37 12.73
C ARG A 303 -34.74 -15.65 12.86
N CYS A 304 -34.16 -16.80 12.56
CA CYS A 304 -34.84 -18.10 12.67
C CYS A 304 -35.07 -18.54 14.12
N GLY A 305 -34.27 -18.05 15.08
CA GLY A 305 -34.44 -18.36 16.51
C GLY A 305 -35.45 -17.49 17.25
N ALA A 306 -35.98 -16.44 16.62
CA ALA A 306 -36.95 -15.50 17.19
C ALA A 306 -38.38 -15.72 16.66
N SER A 307 -38.60 -16.78 15.87
CA SER A 307 -39.88 -17.15 15.24
C SER A 307 -40.55 -18.31 15.96
#